data_AF-A0A060W435-F1
#
_entry.id   AF-A0A060W435-F1
#
_cell.length_a   1.000
_cell.length_b   1.000
_cell.length_c   1.000
_cell.angle_alpha   90.00
_cell.angle_beta   90.00
_cell.angle_gamma   90.00
#
_symmetry.space_group_name_H-M   'P 1'
#
loop_
_entity.id
_entity.type
_entity.pdbx_description
1 polymer ?
#
loop_
_entity_poly.entity_id
_entity_poly.type
_entity_poly.pdbx_seq_one_letter_code
_entity_poly.pdbx_strand_id
1 'polypeptide(L)'
;MRHGRRGSISAPVSALLPQPVTVSMGRRTTLLPRRKSKTINLDELEKPRFAVEKVLFLATRERSPDTAILLTSSADGYIYAWSIGRNGGLLGKFRAVHNKGPVICAMFTDRQDQILLTGDSNGYITLWDIEKYCYRMRGGGAEEESSNEDSLRLPQLIPPYCKVEGPRRLVVEQDKEILQGWSVSLIPPRPLSSWRCHLKGIVHLEYVERFRLIVTASLDCNVRLWTTAGRYIGTFGQGLWRVGDPKALHTELPVDLKRMGSCQTLKVLNEGKYPHWSCAKRILEGLTAQKSQQSTKFGGVTTQLRELVPTDPRIVKYTDEQIENTWRLWQEKGRQVSYRCHPHSQ
;
A
#
# COMPACT_ATOMS: atom_id res chain seq x y z
N MET A 1 6.04 88.76 23.56
CA MET A 1 7.49 88.65 23.84
C MET A 1 8.19 88.34 22.51
N ARG A 2 9.10 89.21 22.01
CA ARG A 2 10.59 89.02 21.96
C ARG A 2 11.01 87.64 21.36
N HIS A 3 11.85 87.43 20.34
CA HIS A 3 12.54 88.17 19.22
C HIS A 3 13.00 87.08 18.19
N GLY A 4 13.58 87.28 16.98
CA GLY A 4 13.90 88.45 16.10
C GLY A 4 13.20 88.33 14.72
N ARG A 5 13.64 88.78 13.53
CA ARG A 5 14.86 89.47 12.98
C ARG A 5 16.11 88.61 12.74
N ARG A 6 16.78 88.58 11.57
CA ARG A 6 16.73 89.23 10.21
C ARG A 6 17.33 88.19 9.21
N GLY A 7 17.33 88.24 7.87
CA GLY A 7 17.06 89.20 6.79
C GLY A 7 17.72 88.60 5.53
N SER A 8 17.05 88.47 4.37
CA SER A 8 16.95 89.47 3.27
C SER A 8 18.22 89.66 2.43
N ILE A 9 18.11 89.40 1.11
CA ILE A 9 18.95 89.74 -0.09
C ILE A 9 18.72 88.59 -1.10
N SER A 10 18.41 88.74 -2.40
CA SER A 10 18.01 89.88 -3.26
C SER A 10 17.35 89.32 -4.54
N ALA A 11 16.54 90.12 -5.24
CA ALA A 11 16.05 89.85 -6.62
C ALA A 11 16.77 90.81 -7.61
N PRO A 12 16.36 91.01 -8.90
CA PRO A 12 15.65 90.18 -9.91
C PRO A 12 16.35 90.23 -11.33
N VAL A 13 15.61 89.87 -12.39
CA VAL A 13 15.69 90.34 -13.82
C VAL A 13 16.43 89.49 -14.89
N SER A 14 15.61 88.74 -15.65
CA SER A 14 15.46 88.68 -17.13
C SER A 14 16.64 88.86 -18.11
N ALA A 15 16.80 87.90 -19.04
CA ALA A 15 17.39 88.06 -20.38
C ALA A 15 16.79 87.05 -21.40
N LEU A 16 16.93 87.31 -22.71
CA LEU A 16 16.12 86.75 -23.81
C LEU A 16 16.84 85.75 -24.75
N LEU A 17 16.05 84.81 -25.32
CA LEU A 17 16.24 84.10 -26.62
C LEU A 17 17.44 83.11 -26.75
N PRO A 18 17.51 82.24 -27.80
CA PRO A 18 16.57 81.98 -28.91
C PRO A 18 16.08 80.51 -29.06
N GLN A 19 15.14 80.27 -29.98
CA GLN A 19 14.66 78.93 -30.42
C GLN A 19 15.68 78.24 -31.35
N PRO A 20 15.98 76.93 -31.19
CA PRO A 20 16.72 76.14 -32.18
C PRO A 20 15.81 75.40 -33.17
N VAL A 21 16.14 75.61 -34.44
CA VAL A 21 15.59 75.04 -35.67
C VAL A 21 15.53 73.50 -35.69
N THR A 22 14.48 72.95 -36.31
CA THR A 22 14.31 71.51 -36.56
C THR A 22 15.28 70.98 -37.62
N VAL A 23 16.08 69.95 -37.29
CA VAL A 23 16.75 69.09 -38.29
C VAL A 23 16.57 67.62 -37.89
N SER A 24 16.21 66.79 -38.87
CA SER A 24 15.87 65.38 -38.67
C SER A 24 17.09 64.47 -38.48
N MET A 25 17.04 63.58 -37.49
CA MET A 25 17.78 62.31 -37.50
C MET A 25 16.85 61.13 -37.22
N GLY A 26 17.06 60.02 -37.94
CA GLY A 26 16.10 58.94 -38.06
C GLY A 26 15.86 58.15 -36.78
N ARG A 27 14.60 58.11 -36.32
CA ARG A 27 14.16 57.33 -35.16
C ARG A 27 14.02 55.85 -35.54
N ARG A 28 15.10 55.06 -35.44
CA ARG A 28 15.01 53.58 -35.43
C ARG A 28 14.31 53.13 -34.16
N THR A 29 12.99 53.00 -34.24
CA THR A 29 12.14 52.50 -33.15
C THR A 29 12.31 50.99 -33.06
N THR A 30 13.21 50.51 -32.20
CA THR A 30 13.29 49.09 -31.84
C THR A 30 12.07 48.72 -30.99
N LEU A 31 11.05 48.18 -31.64
CA LEU A 31 9.89 47.61 -30.97
C LEU A 31 10.34 46.41 -30.12
N LEU A 32 10.47 46.62 -28.81
CA LEU A 32 10.60 45.52 -27.86
C LEU A 32 9.40 44.57 -28.03
N PRO A 33 9.62 43.23 -28.06
CA PRO A 33 8.51 42.30 -28.23
C PRO A 33 7.51 42.48 -27.08
N ARG A 34 6.31 42.93 -27.42
CA ARG A 34 5.20 43.06 -26.47
C ARG A 34 4.97 41.68 -25.86
N ARG A 35 5.35 41.52 -24.60
CA ARG A 35 5.34 40.23 -23.88
C ARG A 35 3.89 39.74 -23.83
N LYS A 36 3.50 38.90 -24.80
CA LYS A 36 2.16 38.31 -24.85
C LYS A 36 1.94 37.62 -23.51
N SER A 37 0.93 38.04 -22.76
CA SER A 37 0.44 37.27 -21.63
C SER A 37 0.11 35.89 -22.18
N LYS A 38 0.82 34.84 -21.73
CA LYS A 38 0.38 33.48 -21.97
C LYS A 38 -0.93 33.33 -21.24
N THR A 39 -2.04 33.47 -21.96
CA THR A 39 -3.33 32.95 -21.52
C THR A 39 -3.10 31.47 -21.28
N ILE A 40 -3.05 31.06 -20.01
CA ILE A 40 -2.85 29.67 -19.65
C ILE A 40 -4.07 28.93 -20.18
N ASN A 41 -3.85 27.99 -21.10
CA ASN A 41 -4.93 27.20 -21.65
C ASN A 41 -5.42 26.26 -20.54
N LEU A 42 -6.59 26.56 -19.97
CA LEU A 42 -7.17 25.82 -18.84
C LEU A 42 -7.51 24.37 -19.23
N ASP A 43 -7.72 24.09 -20.51
CA ASP A 43 -7.90 22.73 -21.04
C ASP A 43 -6.60 21.91 -21.10
N GLU A 44 -5.44 22.52 -20.85
CA GLU A 44 -4.13 21.87 -20.81
C GLU A 44 -3.64 21.56 -19.38
N LEU A 45 -4.49 21.75 -18.35
CA LEU A 45 -4.35 20.96 -17.13
C LEU A 45 -4.63 19.50 -17.50
N GLU A 46 -3.60 18.66 -17.53
CA GLU A 46 -3.76 17.22 -17.69
C GLU A 46 -4.84 16.71 -16.73
N LYS A 47 -5.97 16.26 -17.28
CA LYS A 47 -7.07 15.72 -16.48
C LYS A 47 -6.51 14.66 -15.54
N PRO A 48 -6.85 14.67 -14.23
CA PRO A 48 -6.36 13.68 -13.29
C PRO A 48 -6.72 12.28 -13.81
N ARG A 49 -5.70 11.50 -14.19
CA ARG A 49 -5.88 10.25 -14.93
C ARG A 49 -6.48 9.13 -14.08
N PHE A 50 -6.43 9.26 -12.77
CA PHE A 50 -6.89 8.29 -11.78
C PHE A 50 -7.53 9.02 -10.59
N ALA A 51 -8.50 8.37 -9.93
CA ALA A 51 -9.13 8.89 -8.72
C ALA A 51 -8.16 8.81 -7.53
N VAL A 52 -8.26 9.78 -6.61
CA VAL A 52 -7.62 9.70 -5.30
C VAL A 52 -8.59 8.96 -4.36
N GLU A 53 -8.19 7.78 -3.90
CA GLU A 53 -9.04 6.88 -3.11
C GLU A 53 -9.05 7.28 -1.62
N LYS A 54 -7.88 7.61 -1.06
CA LYS A 54 -7.70 8.06 0.32
C LYS A 54 -6.63 9.12 0.47
N VAL A 55 -6.78 9.91 1.52
CA VAL A 55 -5.87 10.97 1.95
C VAL A 55 -5.61 10.77 3.44
N LEU A 56 -4.36 10.79 3.87
CA LEU A 56 -3.93 10.53 5.25
C LEU A 56 -2.84 11.52 5.64
N PHE A 57 -3.06 12.27 6.72
CA PHE A 57 -2.04 13.14 7.31
C PHE A 57 -1.18 12.37 8.32
N LEU A 58 0.12 12.64 8.30
CA LEU A 58 1.08 12.14 9.27
C LEU A 58 1.29 13.25 10.32
N ALA A 59 0.72 13.07 11.50
CA ALA A 59 0.43 14.16 12.44
C ALA A 59 1.60 14.55 13.34
N THR A 60 2.59 13.67 13.53
CA THR A 60 3.76 13.92 14.39
C THR A 60 4.94 14.51 13.62
N ARG A 61 4.93 14.40 12.29
CA ARG A 61 6.02 14.87 11.43
C ARG A 61 6.10 16.39 11.36
N GLU A 62 7.33 16.89 11.39
CA GLU A 62 7.62 18.31 11.21
C GLU A 62 7.15 18.82 9.84
N ARG A 63 6.69 20.08 9.82
CA ARG A 63 6.28 20.76 8.59
C ARG A 63 7.48 21.40 7.89
N SER A 64 8.36 20.58 7.30
CA SER A 64 9.50 21.04 6.49
C SER A 64 9.30 20.69 4.99
N PRO A 65 9.89 21.46 4.05
CA PRO A 65 9.74 21.21 2.60
C PRO A 65 10.25 19.83 2.18
N ASP A 66 11.14 19.23 2.98
CA ASP A 66 11.83 17.97 2.70
C ASP A 66 11.28 16.78 3.51
N THR A 67 10.19 16.99 4.26
CA THR A 67 9.46 15.96 5.00
C THR A 67 8.03 15.84 4.49
N ALA A 68 7.63 14.62 4.13
CA ALA A 68 6.28 14.29 3.72
C ALA A 68 5.38 14.17 4.95
N ILE A 69 4.31 14.97 4.98
CA ILE A 69 3.30 15.01 6.05
C ILE A 69 1.90 14.59 5.55
N LEU A 70 1.76 14.33 4.25
CA LEU A 70 0.52 13.90 3.63
C LEU A 70 0.81 12.71 2.71
N LEU A 71 0.03 11.65 2.86
CA LEU A 71 0.00 10.49 1.97
C LEU A 71 -1.33 10.48 1.21
N THR A 72 -1.30 10.20 -0.08
CA THR A 72 -2.51 10.02 -0.90
C THR A 72 -2.42 8.72 -1.70
N SER A 73 -3.45 7.88 -1.66
CA SER A 73 -3.55 6.71 -2.55
C SER A 73 -4.30 7.06 -3.83
N SER A 74 -3.86 6.48 -4.94
CA SER A 74 -4.45 6.66 -6.27
C SER A 74 -4.96 5.33 -6.81
N ALA A 75 -5.94 5.40 -7.72
CA ALA A 75 -6.50 4.24 -8.43
C ALA A 75 -5.53 3.58 -9.44
N ASP A 76 -4.29 4.08 -9.55
CA ASP A 76 -3.17 3.39 -10.20
C ASP A 76 -2.45 2.35 -9.29
N GLY A 77 -2.83 2.28 -8.00
CA GLY A 77 -2.21 1.40 -7.01
C GLY A 77 -0.94 1.94 -6.35
N TYR A 78 -0.63 3.22 -6.54
CA TYR A 78 0.46 3.94 -5.89
C TYR A 78 -0.02 4.75 -4.69
N ILE A 79 0.92 5.01 -3.78
CA ILE A 79 0.81 6.00 -2.71
C ILE A 79 1.86 7.08 -2.99
N TYR A 80 1.43 8.32 -2.87
CA TYR A 80 2.21 9.53 -3.12
C TYR A 80 2.43 10.25 -1.78
N ALA A 81 3.65 10.71 -1.54
CA ALA A 81 4.08 11.32 -0.29
C ALA A 81 4.46 12.79 -0.52
N TRP A 82 3.74 13.70 0.13
CA TRP A 82 3.77 15.13 -0.13
C TRP A 82 4.22 15.94 1.07
N SER A 83 5.08 16.94 0.85
CA SER A 83 5.30 18.04 1.79
C SER A 83 4.35 19.19 1.50
N ILE A 84 3.73 19.76 2.54
CA ILE A 84 2.81 20.90 2.44
C ILE A 84 3.44 22.12 3.12
N GLY A 85 4.31 22.79 2.37
CA GLY A 85 4.96 24.05 2.74
C GLY A 85 5.27 24.89 1.49
N ARG A 86 5.77 26.14 1.66
CA ARG A 86 6.01 27.06 0.52
C ARG A 86 6.94 26.50 -0.57
N ASN A 87 7.89 25.64 -0.19
CA ASN A 87 8.83 24.97 -1.09
C ASN A 87 8.65 23.43 -1.05
N GLY A 88 7.48 22.96 -0.60
CA GLY A 88 7.12 21.55 -0.57
C GLY A 88 6.59 21.07 -1.93
N GLY A 89 6.35 19.77 -2.04
CA GLY A 89 5.86 19.12 -3.25
C GLY A 89 5.80 17.61 -3.08
N LEU A 90 5.76 16.89 -4.20
CA LEU A 90 5.90 15.43 -4.20
C LEU A 90 7.35 15.05 -3.83
N LEU A 91 7.53 14.27 -2.76
CA LEU A 91 8.84 13.81 -2.29
C LEU A 91 9.11 12.34 -2.60
N GLY A 92 8.06 11.54 -2.71
CA GLY A 92 8.16 10.15 -3.12
C GLY A 92 6.84 9.60 -3.63
N LYS A 93 6.91 8.56 -4.46
CA LYS A 93 5.78 7.72 -4.82
C LYS A 93 6.21 6.27 -4.83
N PHE A 94 5.37 5.38 -4.35
CA PHE A 94 5.65 3.95 -4.37
C PHE A 94 4.41 3.13 -4.65
N ARG A 95 4.60 1.95 -5.22
CA ARG A 95 3.50 1.04 -5.51
C ARG A 95 3.17 0.21 -4.27
N ALA A 96 1.94 0.34 -3.79
CA ALA A 96 1.49 -0.30 -2.55
C ALA A 96 0.70 -1.60 -2.76
N VAL A 97 0.49 -2.01 -4.02
CA VAL A 97 -0.23 -3.24 -4.41
C VAL A 97 0.70 -4.30 -5.00
N HIS A 98 0.45 -5.57 -4.66
CA HIS A 98 1.30 -6.70 -5.06
C HIS A 98 1.21 -7.05 -6.55
N ASN A 99 0.04 -6.88 -7.16
CA ASN A 99 -0.28 -7.27 -8.54
C ASN A 99 -0.77 -6.07 -9.36
N LYS A 100 -0.84 -6.18 -10.70
CA LYS A 100 -1.49 -5.16 -11.54
C LYS A 100 -3.00 -5.30 -11.41
N GLY A 101 -3.72 -4.17 -11.28
CA GLY A 101 -5.19 -4.11 -11.18
C GLY A 101 -5.75 -3.63 -9.83
N PRO A 102 -5.28 -4.12 -8.67
CA PRO A 102 -5.78 -3.66 -7.38
C PRO A 102 -5.43 -2.21 -7.09
N VAL A 103 -6.25 -1.57 -6.24
CA VAL A 103 -6.09 -0.18 -5.79
C VAL A 103 -6.13 -0.11 -4.27
N ILE A 104 -5.54 0.93 -3.66
CA ILE A 104 -5.53 1.11 -2.20
C ILE A 104 -6.76 1.90 -1.77
N CYS A 105 -7.79 1.16 -1.35
CA CYS A 105 -9.07 1.67 -0.89
C CYS A 105 -9.08 2.13 0.58
N ALA A 106 -8.09 1.75 1.39
CA ALA A 106 -8.01 2.14 2.80
C ALA A 106 -6.56 2.42 3.23
N MET A 107 -6.35 3.44 4.07
CA MET A 107 -5.06 3.77 4.68
C MET A 107 -5.25 4.19 6.14
N PHE A 108 -4.30 3.83 7.02
CA PHE A 108 -4.26 4.24 8.43
C PHE A 108 -2.81 4.27 8.93
N THR A 109 -2.51 5.03 9.98
CA THR A 109 -1.16 5.10 10.60
C THR A 109 -1.25 5.00 12.12
N ASP A 110 -0.15 4.66 12.79
CA ASP A 110 -0.06 4.66 14.26
C ASP A 110 0.09 6.09 14.80
N ARG A 111 0.05 6.24 16.13
CA ARG A 111 0.13 7.54 16.79
C ARG A 111 1.49 8.25 16.59
N GLN A 112 2.54 7.54 16.19
CA GLN A 112 3.91 8.05 16.03
C GLN A 112 4.36 8.12 14.56
N ASP A 113 3.49 7.87 13.58
CA ASP A 113 3.80 7.83 12.14
C ASP A 113 4.99 6.90 11.77
N GLN A 114 5.16 5.82 12.54
CA GLN A 114 6.19 4.79 12.32
C GLN A 114 5.77 3.78 11.24
N ILE A 115 4.49 3.41 11.24
CA ILE A 115 3.90 2.41 10.35
C ILE A 115 2.73 2.97 9.54
N LEU A 116 2.64 2.51 8.30
CA LEU A 116 1.48 2.70 7.44
C LEU A 116 0.79 1.35 7.27
N LEU A 117 -0.52 1.35 7.47
CA LEU A 117 -1.43 0.27 7.13
C LEU A 117 -2.14 0.62 5.84
N THR A 118 -2.09 -0.27 4.85
CA THR A 118 -2.80 -0.11 3.58
C THR A 118 -3.71 -1.30 3.33
N GLY A 119 -4.95 -1.05 2.95
CA GLY A 119 -5.93 -2.05 2.55
C GLY A 119 -6.30 -1.93 1.07
N ASP A 120 -6.30 -3.05 0.34
CA ASP A 120 -6.53 -3.08 -1.11
C ASP A 120 -7.93 -3.58 -1.52
N SER A 121 -8.26 -3.39 -2.80
CA SER A 121 -9.52 -3.84 -3.41
C SER A 121 -9.67 -5.37 -3.54
N ASN A 122 -8.65 -6.16 -3.22
CA ASN A 122 -8.67 -7.63 -3.19
C ASN A 122 -8.82 -8.21 -1.78
N GLY A 123 -8.78 -7.38 -0.73
CA GLY A 123 -8.87 -7.82 0.66
C GLY A 123 -7.51 -8.13 1.31
N TYR A 124 -6.40 -7.64 0.76
CA TYR A 124 -5.09 -7.66 1.41
C TYR A 124 -4.90 -6.45 2.31
N ILE A 125 -4.22 -6.67 3.44
CA ILE A 125 -3.55 -5.61 4.18
C ILE A 125 -2.03 -5.76 4.07
N THR A 126 -1.35 -4.62 4.07
CA THR A 126 0.11 -4.52 4.10
C THR A 126 0.51 -3.50 5.15
N LEU A 127 1.50 -3.86 5.96
CA LEU A 127 2.17 -3.00 6.93
C LEU A 127 3.48 -2.52 6.32
N TRP A 128 3.73 -1.22 6.39
CA TRP A 128 4.95 -0.59 5.88
C TRP A 128 5.65 0.18 7.00
N ASP A 129 6.98 0.08 7.06
CA ASP A 129 7.84 0.90 7.89
C ASP A 129 8.05 2.25 7.18
N ILE A 130 7.33 3.28 7.63
CA ILE A 130 7.37 4.61 7.04
C ILE A 130 8.21 5.60 7.84
N GLU A 131 8.67 5.26 9.06
CA GLU A 131 9.33 6.17 10.00
C GLU A 131 10.39 7.09 9.33
N LYS A 132 11.25 6.51 8.49
CA LYS A 132 12.29 7.23 7.71
C LYS A 132 11.91 7.52 6.24
N TYR A 133 10.71 7.11 5.79
CA TYR A 133 10.27 7.29 4.41
C TYR A 133 9.86 8.74 4.14
N CYS A 134 10.54 9.37 3.17
CA CYS A 134 10.37 10.77 2.80
C CYS A 134 10.44 11.73 4.00
N TYR A 135 11.36 11.48 4.94
CA TYR A 135 11.59 12.29 6.12
C TYR A 135 12.95 13.01 6.00
N ARG A 136 12.98 14.34 6.19
CA ARG A 136 14.18 15.19 6.15
C ARG A 136 15.13 14.94 4.95
N MET A 137 14.56 14.73 3.75
CA MET A 137 15.26 14.24 2.55
C MET A 137 16.45 15.09 2.04
N ARG A 138 16.60 16.34 2.47
CA ARG A 138 17.75 17.23 2.13
C ARG A 138 18.71 17.49 3.28
N GLY A 139 18.39 17.04 4.50
CA GLY A 139 19.36 17.00 5.59
C GLY A 139 20.34 15.87 5.33
N GLY A 140 21.62 16.20 5.13
CA GLY A 140 22.67 15.18 5.07
C GLY A 140 22.66 14.35 6.35
N GLY A 141 22.97 13.05 6.24
CA GLY A 141 22.85 12.10 7.33
C GLY A 141 23.75 12.44 8.53
N ALA A 142 23.24 13.24 9.46
CA ALA A 142 23.51 13.03 10.85
C ALA A 142 22.70 11.80 11.26
N GLU A 143 23.39 10.71 11.58
CA GLU A 143 22.83 9.61 12.34
C GLU A 143 22.62 10.12 13.78
N GLU A 144 21.56 10.91 13.98
CA GLU A 144 21.08 11.26 15.31
C GLU A 144 20.48 9.99 15.94
N GLU A 145 21.35 9.19 16.56
CA GLU A 145 21.01 8.17 17.54
C GLU A 145 20.40 8.85 18.79
N SER A 146 19.17 9.33 18.65
CA SER A 146 18.41 9.98 19.72
C SER A 146 16.92 9.57 19.74
N SER A 147 16.64 8.31 19.35
CA SER A 147 15.41 7.65 19.82
C SER A 147 15.69 6.98 21.15
N ASN A 148 15.06 7.45 22.23
CA ASN A 148 15.08 6.80 23.55
C ASN A 148 14.89 5.28 23.40
N GLU A 149 15.87 4.46 23.81
CA GLU A 149 15.83 3.00 23.60
C GLU A 149 14.63 2.33 24.31
N ASP A 150 14.08 2.94 25.36
CA ASP A 150 12.89 2.47 26.07
C ASP A 150 11.57 2.57 25.27
N SER A 151 11.54 3.32 24.16
CA SER A 151 10.30 3.54 23.40
C SER A 151 10.07 2.43 22.37
N LEU A 152 9.29 1.40 22.75
CA LEU A 152 8.91 0.25 21.90
C LEU A 152 8.52 0.67 20.46
N ARG A 153 9.36 0.33 19.48
CA ARG A 153 9.09 0.61 18.06
C ARG A 153 8.17 -0.46 17.47
N LEU A 154 7.02 -0.08 16.92
CA LEU A 154 6.06 -1.01 16.33
C LEU A 154 6.67 -1.94 15.25
N PRO A 155 7.59 -1.49 14.38
CA PRO A 155 8.32 -2.35 13.45
C PRO A 155 9.09 -3.53 14.08
N GLN A 156 9.54 -3.41 15.34
CA GLN A 156 10.27 -4.46 16.06
C GLN A 156 9.34 -5.54 16.63
N LEU A 157 8.07 -5.20 16.87
CA LEU A 157 7.06 -6.14 17.37
C LEU A 157 6.54 -7.10 16.28
N ILE A 158 6.87 -6.86 15.01
CA ILE A 158 6.45 -7.70 13.88
C ILE A 158 7.30 -8.98 13.83
N PRO A 159 6.71 -10.18 14.06
CA PRO A 159 7.48 -11.42 14.11
C PRO A 159 8.24 -11.74 12.82
N PRO A 160 9.38 -12.45 12.87
CA PRO A 160 10.15 -12.81 11.68
C PRO A 160 9.33 -13.56 10.62
N TYR A 161 8.41 -14.44 11.01
CA TYR A 161 7.54 -15.16 10.06
C TYR A 161 6.60 -14.24 9.29
N CYS A 162 6.23 -13.08 9.85
CA CYS A 162 5.38 -12.09 9.19
C CYS A 162 6.10 -11.37 8.05
N LYS A 163 7.43 -11.28 8.12
CA LYS A 163 8.26 -10.52 7.18
C LYS A 163 8.09 -11.03 5.75
N VAL A 164 8.00 -10.07 4.83
CA VAL A 164 7.93 -10.33 3.39
C VAL A 164 9.35 -10.53 2.87
N GLU A 165 9.93 -11.67 3.19
CA GLU A 165 11.26 -12.06 2.70
C GLU A 165 11.14 -12.74 1.34
N GLY A 166 11.85 -12.20 0.35
CA GLY A 166 11.93 -12.75 -1.00
C GLY A 166 12.65 -11.79 -1.96
N PRO A 167 13.09 -12.25 -3.13
CA PRO A 167 13.81 -11.46 -4.13
C PRO A 167 12.90 -10.49 -4.90
N ARG A 168 11.94 -9.88 -4.20
CA ARG A 168 11.00 -8.87 -4.71
C ARG A 168 10.97 -7.63 -3.80
N ARG A 169 12.16 -7.16 -3.41
CA ARG A 169 12.43 -5.74 -3.66
C ARG A 169 12.13 -5.57 -5.16
N LEU A 170 11.05 -4.86 -5.52
CA LEU A 170 10.83 -4.50 -6.92
C LEU A 170 12.18 -3.98 -7.42
N VAL A 171 12.68 -4.50 -8.54
CA VAL A 171 13.91 -3.96 -9.11
C VAL A 171 13.54 -2.55 -9.55
N VAL A 172 13.85 -1.60 -8.68
CA VAL A 172 13.63 -0.18 -8.92
C VAL A 172 14.77 0.21 -9.86
N GLU A 173 14.49 0.11 -11.16
CA GLU A 173 15.45 0.42 -12.23
C GLU A 173 15.94 1.87 -12.15
N GLN A 174 15.16 2.74 -11.49
CA GLN A 174 15.50 4.13 -11.20
C GLN A 174 15.01 4.50 -9.79
N ASP A 175 15.93 4.71 -8.84
CA ASP A 175 15.58 5.06 -7.44
C ASP A 175 14.95 6.45 -7.29
N LYS A 176 15.10 7.32 -8.31
CA LYS A 176 14.60 8.70 -8.34
C LYS A 176 14.10 9.06 -9.73
N GLU A 177 13.02 9.83 -9.77
CA GLU A 177 12.44 10.44 -10.97
C GLU A 177 12.50 11.97 -10.85
N ILE A 178 12.63 12.69 -11.97
CA ILE A 178 12.56 14.16 -11.97
C ILE A 178 11.19 14.58 -12.53
N LEU A 179 10.30 15.03 -11.64
CA LEU A 179 8.97 15.50 -12.00
C LEU A 179 8.89 17.02 -11.81
N GLN A 180 8.67 17.76 -12.90
CA GLN A 180 8.58 19.23 -12.91
C GLN A 180 9.77 19.94 -12.22
N GLY A 181 10.98 19.36 -12.32
CA GLY A 181 12.20 19.87 -11.67
C GLY A 181 12.44 19.39 -10.23
N TRP A 182 11.52 18.61 -9.65
CA TRP A 182 11.67 18.02 -8.32
C TRP A 182 12.16 16.59 -8.39
N SER A 183 13.08 16.21 -7.50
CA SER A 183 13.53 14.83 -7.36
C SER A 183 12.58 14.05 -6.45
N VAL A 184 11.90 13.05 -7.01
CA VAL A 184 10.92 12.21 -6.35
C VAL A 184 11.51 10.82 -6.12
N SER A 185 11.50 10.34 -4.87
CA SER A 185 11.97 8.98 -4.55
C SER A 185 10.98 7.91 -5.03
N LEU A 186 11.50 6.91 -5.75
CA LEU A 186 10.73 5.73 -6.17
C LEU A 186 10.98 4.49 -5.29
N ILE A 187 11.90 4.60 -4.32
CA ILE A 187 12.19 3.54 -3.35
C ILE A 187 10.98 3.37 -2.43
N PRO A 188 10.36 2.18 -2.35
CA PRO A 188 9.25 1.95 -1.42
C PRO A 188 9.72 1.94 0.05
N PRO A 189 8.88 2.35 1.01
CA PRO A 189 9.08 2.02 2.42
C PRO A 189 9.19 0.50 2.61
N ARG A 190 9.88 0.05 3.67
CA ARG A 190 10.13 -1.38 3.87
C ARG A 190 8.82 -2.09 4.26
N PRO A 191 8.31 -3.07 3.48
CA PRO A 191 7.14 -3.84 3.87
C PRO A 191 7.47 -4.72 5.09
N LEU A 192 6.74 -4.53 6.17
CA LEU A 192 6.87 -5.28 7.43
C LEU A 192 6.14 -6.61 7.36
N SER A 193 4.94 -6.61 6.79
CA SER A 193 4.14 -7.82 6.57
C SER A 193 3.03 -7.56 5.57
N SER A 194 2.51 -8.61 4.95
CA SER A 194 1.25 -8.57 4.19
C SER A 194 0.55 -9.91 4.22
N TRP A 195 -0.78 -9.87 4.31
CA TRP A 195 -1.65 -11.05 4.25
C TRP A 195 -3.04 -10.67 3.74
N ARG A 196 -3.77 -11.67 3.23
CA ARG A 196 -5.19 -11.53 2.90
C ARG A 196 -6.04 -11.65 4.17
N CYS A 197 -6.87 -10.65 4.44
CA CYS A 197 -7.81 -10.60 5.56
C CYS A 197 -9.29 -10.72 5.12
N HIS A 198 -9.59 -10.36 3.88
CA HIS A 198 -10.94 -10.41 3.29
C HIS A 198 -10.92 -11.01 1.89
N LEU A 199 -12.07 -11.48 1.41
CA LEU A 199 -12.18 -11.98 0.03
C LEU A 199 -12.55 -10.89 -1.00
N LYS A 200 -13.05 -9.75 -0.52
CA LYS A 200 -13.33 -8.55 -1.34
C LYS A 200 -12.64 -7.31 -0.77
N GLY A 201 -12.69 -6.22 -1.52
CA GLY A 201 -12.03 -4.96 -1.19
C GLY A 201 -12.36 -4.41 0.20
N ILE A 202 -11.32 -3.87 0.82
CA ILE A 202 -11.37 -3.25 2.15
C ILE A 202 -11.90 -1.82 2.00
N VAL A 203 -12.97 -1.48 2.73
CA VAL A 203 -13.58 -0.15 2.71
C VAL A 203 -13.10 0.74 3.86
N HIS A 204 -12.70 0.13 4.98
CA HIS A 204 -12.16 0.83 6.15
C HIS A 204 -11.11 -0.03 6.87
N LEU A 205 -10.14 0.66 7.48
CA LEU A 205 -8.99 0.08 8.16
C LEU A 205 -8.63 0.99 9.34
N GLU A 206 -8.47 0.41 10.52
CA GLU A 206 -8.19 1.15 11.75
C GLU A 206 -7.22 0.38 12.64
N TYR A 207 -6.29 1.09 13.29
CA TYR A 207 -5.35 0.52 14.25
C TYR A 207 -5.63 1.04 15.65
N VAL A 208 -5.93 0.12 16.57
CA VAL A 208 -6.29 0.42 17.95
C VAL A 208 -5.07 0.18 18.84
N GLU A 209 -4.21 1.20 18.93
CA GLU A 209 -2.92 1.20 19.64
C GLU A 209 -2.99 0.54 21.03
N ARG A 210 -4.00 0.91 21.84
CA ARG A 210 -4.21 0.41 23.21
C ARG A 210 -4.24 -1.12 23.31
N PHE A 211 -4.71 -1.80 22.26
CA PHE A 211 -4.80 -3.26 22.21
C PHE A 211 -3.85 -3.87 21.17
N ARG A 212 -3.15 -3.04 20.38
CA ARG A 212 -2.32 -3.41 19.22
C ARG A 212 -3.08 -4.28 18.20
N LEU A 213 -4.35 -3.94 17.98
CA LEU A 213 -5.25 -4.67 17.07
C LEU A 213 -5.57 -3.86 15.82
N ILE A 214 -5.81 -4.56 14.71
CA ILE A 214 -6.25 -4.00 13.44
C ILE A 214 -7.71 -4.40 13.24
N VAL A 215 -8.57 -3.42 12.96
CA VAL A 215 -9.96 -3.61 12.54
C VAL A 215 -10.05 -3.41 11.03
N THR A 216 -10.67 -4.36 10.32
CA THR A 216 -10.87 -4.31 8.87
C THR A 216 -12.35 -4.43 8.54
N ALA A 217 -12.87 -3.58 7.65
CA ALA A 217 -14.22 -3.69 7.10
C ALA A 217 -14.17 -3.87 5.59
N SER A 218 -15.05 -4.71 5.02
CA SER A 218 -14.98 -5.11 3.60
C SER A 218 -16.34 -5.19 2.91
N LEU A 219 -16.31 -5.07 1.58
CA LEU A 219 -17.43 -5.40 0.68
C LEU A 219 -17.87 -6.89 0.74
N ASP A 220 -17.14 -7.75 1.47
CA ASP A 220 -17.61 -9.11 1.81
C ASP A 220 -18.62 -9.13 2.97
N CYS A 221 -19.08 -7.95 3.42
CA CYS A 221 -20.08 -7.74 4.46
C CYS A 221 -19.62 -8.12 5.88
N ASN A 222 -18.32 -8.35 6.10
CA ASN A 222 -17.76 -8.61 7.41
C ASN A 222 -16.93 -7.43 7.92
N VAL A 223 -16.91 -7.28 9.26
CA VAL A 223 -15.88 -6.54 9.98
C VAL A 223 -15.05 -7.55 10.77
N ARG A 224 -13.74 -7.60 10.55
CA ARG A 224 -12.82 -8.58 11.16
C ARG A 224 -11.78 -7.90 12.04
N LEU A 225 -11.35 -8.62 13.07
CA LEU A 225 -10.40 -8.18 14.08
C LEU A 225 -9.13 -9.04 14.01
N TRP A 226 -7.97 -8.40 14.05
CA TRP A 226 -6.66 -9.02 13.82
C TRP A 226 -5.60 -8.48 14.78
N THR A 227 -4.54 -9.24 15.02
CA THR A 227 -3.28 -8.70 15.56
C THR A 227 -2.42 -8.10 14.45
N THR A 228 -1.43 -7.27 14.80
CA THR A 228 -0.39 -6.80 13.86
C THR A 228 0.48 -7.92 13.28
N ALA A 229 0.51 -9.09 13.93
CA ALA A 229 1.15 -10.31 13.41
C ALA A 229 0.24 -11.12 12.46
N GLY A 230 -0.97 -10.64 12.18
CA GLY A 230 -1.93 -11.27 11.27
C GLY A 230 -2.69 -12.47 11.83
N ARG A 231 -2.67 -12.68 13.16
CA ARG A 231 -3.56 -13.65 13.81
C ARG A 231 -5.00 -13.13 13.76
N TYR A 232 -5.90 -13.91 13.15
CA TYR A 232 -7.34 -13.65 13.16
C TYR A 232 -7.90 -13.79 14.58
N ILE A 233 -8.63 -12.80 15.08
CA ILE A 233 -9.28 -12.83 16.40
C ILE A 233 -10.74 -13.21 16.29
N GLY A 234 -11.46 -12.64 15.32
CA GLY A 234 -12.90 -12.83 15.18
C GLY A 234 -13.52 -11.93 14.12
N THR A 235 -14.79 -12.18 13.83
CA THR A 235 -15.66 -11.33 13.01
C THR A 235 -16.74 -10.76 13.93
N PHE A 236 -16.98 -9.45 13.85
CA PHE A 236 -18.02 -8.81 14.64
C PHE A 236 -19.40 -9.42 14.33
N GLY A 237 -20.19 -9.69 15.36
CA GLY A 237 -21.50 -10.34 15.25
C GLY A 237 -21.49 -11.87 15.21
N GLN A 238 -20.35 -12.55 15.07
CA GLN A 238 -20.29 -14.03 15.01
C GLN A 238 -20.11 -14.72 16.38
N GLY A 239 -19.76 -14.00 17.43
CA GLY A 239 -19.58 -14.58 18.77
C GLY A 239 -18.94 -13.61 19.78
N LEU A 240 -18.85 -14.05 21.03
CA LEU A 240 -18.24 -13.28 22.11
C LEU A 240 -16.72 -13.43 22.09
N TRP A 241 -15.98 -12.31 22.04
CA TRP A 241 -14.52 -12.28 22.04
C TRP A 241 -14.00 -11.52 23.27
N ARG A 242 -12.92 -12.02 23.90
CA ARG A 242 -12.28 -11.40 25.06
C ARG A 242 -10.95 -10.76 24.66
N VAL A 243 -11.01 -9.51 24.20
CA VAL A 243 -9.81 -8.70 23.93
C VAL A 243 -9.12 -8.39 25.26
N GLY A 244 -7.95 -8.98 25.49
CA GLY A 244 -7.16 -8.81 26.72
C GLY A 244 -6.65 -10.11 27.34
N ASP A 245 -7.22 -11.27 26.97
CA ASP A 245 -6.71 -12.59 27.40
C ASP A 245 -6.11 -13.36 26.21
N PRO A 246 -4.76 -13.44 26.11
CA PRO A 246 -4.06 -14.21 25.07
C PRO A 246 -4.46 -15.69 24.99
N LYS A 247 -4.97 -16.28 26.08
CA LYS A 247 -5.37 -17.70 26.15
C LYS A 247 -6.82 -17.93 25.74
N ALA A 248 -7.70 -16.94 25.89
CA ALA A 248 -9.10 -17.01 25.45
C ALA A 248 -9.28 -16.84 23.92
N LEU A 249 -8.19 -16.50 23.21
CA LEU A 249 -8.14 -16.36 21.76
C LEU A 249 -8.16 -17.73 21.05
N HIS A 250 -9.34 -18.35 20.99
CA HIS A 250 -9.61 -19.54 20.16
C HIS A 250 -9.62 -19.16 18.67
N THR A 251 -8.45 -19.17 18.05
CA THR A 251 -8.26 -18.68 16.67
C THR A 251 -8.32 -19.79 15.64
N GLU A 252 -9.53 -20.19 15.29
CA GLU A 252 -9.83 -20.88 14.03
C GLU A 252 -9.77 -19.86 12.88
N LEU A 253 -8.91 -20.10 11.88
CA LEU A 253 -8.86 -19.25 10.70
C LEU A 253 -10.19 -19.28 9.92
N PRO A 254 -10.65 -18.15 9.35
CA PRO A 254 -11.86 -18.11 8.53
C PRO A 254 -11.78 -19.13 7.39
N VAL A 255 -12.84 -19.94 7.22
CA VAL A 255 -12.86 -21.10 6.30
C VAL A 255 -12.69 -20.68 4.84
N ASP A 256 -13.19 -19.50 4.49
CA ASP A 256 -13.00 -18.80 3.23
C ASP A 256 -11.52 -18.48 2.96
N LEU A 257 -10.80 -17.94 3.95
CA LEU A 257 -9.37 -17.65 3.82
C LEU A 257 -8.49 -18.91 3.81
N LYS A 258 -8.84 -19.95 4.59
CA LYS A 258 -8.14 -21.25 4.60
C LYS A 258 -8.01 -21.84 3.18
N ARG A 259 -8.99 -21.60 2.31
CA ARG A 259 -9.04 -22.13 0.93
C ARG A 259 -8.43 -21.20 -0.13
N MET A 260 -8.24 -19.91 0.16
CA MET A 260 -7.91 -18.88 -0.85
C MET A 260 -6.70 -18.00 -0.51
N GLY A 261 -5.97 -18.31 0.56
CA GLY A 261 -4.74 -17.62 0.94
C GLY A 261 -3.54 -17.99 0.06
N SER A 262 -2.74 -16.99 -0.32
CA SER A 262 -1.40 -17.21 -0.89
C SER A 262 -0.45 -17.86 0.13
N CYS A 263 0.70 -18.38 -0.30
CA CYS A 263 1.71 -18.95 0.61
C CYS A 263 2.15 -17.96 1.70
N GLN A 264 2.38 -16.69 1.36
CA GLN A 264 2.68 -15.61 2.30
C GLN A 264 1.49 -15.35 3.25
N THR A 265 0.25 -15.34 2.73
CA THR A 265 -0.95 -15.20 3.57
C THR A 265 -1.03 -16.34 4.58
N LEU A 266 -1.00 -17.60 4.12
CA LEU A 266 -1.13 -18.76 5.00
C LEU A 266 0.04 -18.88 5.99
N LYS A 267 1.26 -18.44 5.61
CA LYS A 267 2.40 -18.32 6.54
C LYS A 267 2.08 -17.35 7.68
N VAL A 268 1.64 -16.13 7.37
CA VAL A 268 1.28 -15.11 8.37
C VAL A 268 0.13 -15.61 9.25
N LEU A 269 -0.96 -16.04 8.62
CA LEU A 269 -2.20 -16.48 9.26
C LEU A 269 -2.01 -17.69 10.20
N ASN A 270 -1.03 -18.57 9.94
CA ASN A 270 -0.69 -19.72 10.77
C ASN A 270 0.55 -19.49 11.67
N GLU A 271 0.97 -18.25 11.90
CA GLU A 271 2.10 -17.92 12.79
C GLU A 271 3.44 -18.55 12.36
N GLY A 272 3.68 -18.64 11.05
CA GLY A 272 4.85 -19.30 10.46
C GLY A 272 4.75 -20.82 10.38
N LYS A 273 3.68 -21.44 10.89
CA LYS A 273 3.44 -22.89 10.81
C LYS A 273 2.86 -23.22 9.43
N TYR A 274 3.23 -24.37 8.87
CA TYR A 274 2.77 -24.81 7.55
C TYR A 274 2.02 -26.15 7.64
N PRO A 275 0.79 -26.19 8.21
CA PRO A 275 0.10 -27.44 8.55
C PRO A 275 -0.08 -28.38 7.35
N HIS A 276 -0.47 -27.84 6.19
CA HIS A 276 -0.63 -28.63 4.96
C HIS A 276 0.71 -28.98 4.29
N TRP A 277 1.77 -28.19 4.48
CA TRP A 277 3.11 -28.52 3.96
C TRP A 277 3.71 -29.70 4.71
N SER A 278 3.54 -29.79 6.03
CA SER A 278 3.97 -30.98 6.79
C SER A 278 3.28 -32.26 6.28
N CYS A 279 2.00 -32.17 5.91
CA CYS A 279 1.27 -33.29 5.30
C CYS A 279 1.79 -33.58 3.88
N ALA A 280 1.94 -32.57 3.03
CA ALA A 280 2.46 -32.73 1.66
C ALA A 280 3.90 -33.27 1.64
N LYS A 281 4.76 -32.82 2.56
CA LYS A 281 6.13 -33.33 2.76
C LYS A 281 6.11 -34.81 3.14
N ARG A 282 5.27 -35.22 4.11
CA ARG A 282 5.11 -36.64 4.47
C ARG A 282 4.60 -37.49 3.31
N ILE A 283 3.67 -36.98 2.50
CA ILE A 283 3.19 -37.66 1.29
C ILE A 283 4.33 -37.79 0.27
N LEU A 284 5.10 -36.72 0.01
CA LEU A 284 6.25 -36.75 -0.89
C LEU A 284 7.37 -37.68 -0.41
N GLU A 285 7.69 -37.67 0.89
CA GLU A 285 8.64 -38.60 1.52
C GLU A 285 8.17 -40.06 1.37
N GLY A 286 6.89 -40.33 1.65
CA GLY A 286 6.28 -41.65 1.44
C GLY A 286 6.32 -42.12 -0.01
N LEU A 287 5.92 -41.26 -0.96
CA LEU A 287 5.99 -41.54 -2.40
C LEU A 287 7.43 -41.75 -2.89
N THR A 288 8.39 -41.03 -2.33
CA THR A 288 9.82 -41.17 -2.67
C THR A 288 10.39 -42.49 -2.14
N ALA A 289 10.07 -42.86 -0.90
CA ALA A 289 10.42 -44.15 -0.32
C ALA A 289 9.78 -45.31 -1.11
N GLN A 290 8.50 -45.17 -1.48
CA GLN A 290 7.77 -46.16 -2.26
C GLN A 290 8.36 -46.30 -3.68
N LYS A 291 8.77 -45.19 -4.32
CA LYS A 291 9.46 -45.22 -5.62
C LYS A 291 10.85 -45.87 -5.52
N SER A 292 11.58 -45.65 -4.42
CA SER A 292 12.84 -46.34 -4.13
C SER A 292 12.64 -47.86 -3.95
N GLN A 293 11.53 -48.28 -3.32
CA GLN A 293 11.19 -49.70 -3.16
C GLN A 293 10.70 -50.34 -4.47
N GLN A 294 9.92 -49.62 -5.29
CA GLN A 294 9.48 -50.11 -6.61
C GLN A 294 10.64 -50.36 -7.59
N SER A 295 11.80 -49.73 -7.39
CA SER A 295 13.04 -50.09 -8.11
C SER A 295 13.57 -51.50 -7.79
N THR A 296 12.95 -52.23 -6.86
CA THR A 296 13.38 -53.59 -6.46
C THR A 296 12.29 -54.67 -6.51
N LYS A 297 10.99 -54.33 -6.57
CA LYS A 297 9.90 -55.33 -6.75
C LYS A 297 8.72 -54.82 -7.57
N PHE A 298 8.30 -55.61 -8.56
CA PHE A 298 7.05 -55.45 -9.32
C PHE A 298 5.88 -56.12 -8.56
N GLY A 299 4.76 -55.39 -8.39
CA GLY A 299 3.46 -55.98 -8.03
C GLY A 299 2.73 -55.28 -6.87
N GLY A 300 1.42 -55.03 -7.04
CA GLY A 300 0.49 -54.69 -5.95
C GLY A 300 0.25 -53.21 -5.69
N VAL A 301 -0.48 -52.51 -6.57
CA VAL A 301 -0.88 -51.09 -6.37
C VAL A 301 -2.37 -51.01 -6.06
N THR A 302 -2.74 -50.72 -4.81
CA THR A 302 -3.95 -49.95 -4.40
C THR A 302 -4.11 -49.78 -2.89
N THR A 303 -3.72 -50.75 -2.06
CA THR A 303 -4.21 -50.86 -0.67
C THR A 303 -3.61 -49.89 0.37
N GLN A 304 -2.38 -49.40 0.19
CA GLN A 304 -1.64 -48.69 1.26
C GLN A 304 -1.80 -47.16 1.31
N LEU A 305 -2.45 -46.54 0.31
CA LEU A 305 -2.64 -45.08 0.30
C LEU A 305 -3.58 -44.57 1.41
N ARG A 306 -4.45 -45.43 1.96
CA ARG A 306 -5.39 -45.08 3.04
C ARG A 306 -4.72 -44.89 4.41
N GLU A 307 -3.57 -45.51 4.67
CA GLU A 307 -2.92 -45.47 6.00
C GLU A 307 -2.08 -44.20 6.24
N LEU A 308 -1.74 -43.46 5.18
CA LEU A 308 -0.88 -42.27 5.26
C LEU A 308 -1.65 -40.96 5.46
N VAL A 309 -2.97 -40.97 5.44
CA VAL A 309 -3.81 -39.78 5.70
C VAL A 309 -4.03 -39.62 7.20
N PRO A 310 -3.54 -38.55 7.85
CA PRO A 310 -3.86 -38.29 9.25
C PRO A 310 -5.36 -38.05 9.42
N THR A 311 -5.98 -38.73 10.37
CA THR A 311 -7.38 -38.49 10.75
C THR A 311 -7.53 -37.16 11.50
N ASP A 312 -7.48 -36.04 10.78
CA ASP A 312 -7.93 -34.75 11.30
C ASP A 312 -9.46 -34.79 11.47
N PRO A 313 -10.01 -34.62 12.69
CA PRO A 313 -11.46 -34.64 12.91
C PRO A 313 -12.22 -33.51 12.22
N ARG A 314 -11.53 -32.52 11.62
CA ARG A 314 -12.14 -31.43 10.83
C ARG A 314 -12.16 -31.70 9.32
N ILE A 315 -11.55 -32.81 8.84
CA ILE A 315 -11.71 -33.24 7.46
C ILE A 315 -12.99 -34.09 7.37
N VAL A 316 -13.98 -33.59 6.62
CA VAL A 316 -15.17 -34.37 6.25
C VAL A 316 -14.70 -35.59 5.46
N LYS A 317 -14.80 -36.77 6.08
CA LYS A 317 -14.53 -38.05 5.42
C LYS A 317 -15.67 -38.36 4.46
N TYR A 318 -15.46 -38.08 3.17
CA TYR A 318 -16.32 -38.61 2.13
C TYR A 318 -16.02 -40.09 1.93
N THR A 319 -17.04 -40.93 1.80
CA THR A 319 -16.87 -42.32 1.36
C THR A 319 -16.58 -42.35 -0.15
N ASP A 320 -15.93 -43.41 -0.64
CA ASP A 320 -15.65 -43.55 -2.08
C ASP A 320 -16.95 -43.52 -2.91
N GLU A 321 -18.04 -44.03 -2.35
CA GLU A 321 -19.40 -43.95 -2.91
C GLU A 321 -19.92 -42.50 -3.00
N GLN A 322 -19.68 -41.65 -1.98
CA GLN A 322 -20.04 -40.24 -2.05
C GLN A 322 -19.20 -39.49 -3.08
N ILE A 323 -17.91 -39.82 -3.21
CA ILE A 323 -17.02 -39.24 -4.23
C ILE A 323 -17.52 -39.62 -5.63
N GLU A 324 -17.75 -40.91 -5.88
CA GLU A 324 -18.27 -41.42 -7.15
C GLU A 324 -19.66 -40.84 -7.49
N ASN A 325 -20.56 -40.69 -6.50
CA ASN A 325 -21.85 -40.04 -6.71
C ASN A 325 -21.70 -38.55 -7.07
N THR A 326 -20.80 -37.80 -6.42
CA THR A 326 -20.51 -36.41 -6.83
C THR A 326 -19.87 -36.31 -8.21
N TRP A 327 -19.05 -37.30 -8.59
CA TRP A 327 -18.43 -37.39 -9.91
C TRP A 327 -19.46 -37.67 -11.02
N ARG A 328 -20.39 -38.61 -10.79
CA ARG A 328 -21.51 -38.89 -11.70
C ARG A 328 -22.43 -37.70 -11.89
N LEU A 329 -22.82 -37.02 -10.81
CA LEU A 329 -23.59 -35.76 -10.86
C LEU A 329 -22.88 -34.67 -11.67
N TRP A 330 -21.55 -34.61 -11.60
CA TRP A 330 -20.74 -33.69 -12.39
C TRP A 330 -20.70 -34.09 -13.88
N GLN A 331 -20.55 -35.38 -14.20
CA GLN A 331 -20.62 -35.89 -15.57
C GLN A 331 -21.98 -35.67 -16.22
N GLU A 332 -23.09 -35.89 -15.50
CA GLU A 332 -24.44 -35.63 -16.01
C GLU A 332 -24.66 -34.14 -16.30
N LYS A 333 -24.21 -33.24 -15.40
CA LYS A 333 -24.21 -31.80 -15.68
C LYS A 333 -23.35 -31.44 -16.89
N GLY A 334 -22.17 -32.04 -17.03
CA GLY A 334 -21.30 -31.85 -18.21
C GLY A 334 -22.00 -32.23 -19.52
N ARG A 335 -22.71 -33.37 -19.53
CA ARG A 335 -23.54 -33.81 -20.67
C ARG A 335 -24.72 -32.87 -20.93
N GLN A 336 -25.45 -32.44 -19.91
CA GLN A 336 -26.57 -31.49 -20.09
C GLN A 336 -26.12 -30.14 -20.67
N VAL A 337 -24.89 -29.70 -20.39
CA VAL A 337 -24.29 -28.51 -21.01
C VAL A 337 -23.94 -28.76 -22.49
N SER A 338 -23.41 -29.93 -22.86
CA SER A 338 -23.12 -30.22 -24.28
C SER A 338 -24.39 -30.29 -25.15
N TYR A 339 -25.51 -30.80 -24.63
CA TYR A 339 -26.79 -30.85 -25.36
C TYR A 339 -27.47 -29.48 -25.54
N ARG A 340 -27.01 -28.41 -24.88
CA ARG A 340 -27.54 -27.04 -25.07
C ARG A 340 -26.72 -26.17 -26.04
N CYS A 341 -25.64 -26.71 -26.62
CA CYS A 341 -24.71 -25.98 -27.48
C CYS A 341 -24.83 -26.34 -28.98
N HIS A 342 -26.02 -26.75 -29.44
CA HIS A 342 -26.36 -26.81 -30.87
C HIS A 342 -27.53 -25.86 -31.16
N PRO A 343 -27.26 -24.67 -31.71
CA PRO A 343 -28.31 -23.83 -32.29
C PRO A 343 -28.76 -24.41 -33.63
N HIS A 344 -30.03 -24.22 -33.97
CA HIS A 344 -30.56 -24.53 -35.30
C HIS A 344 -29.79 -23.79 -36.40
N SER A 345 -29.45 -24.49 -37.48
CA SER A 345 -29.11 -23.87 -38.76
C SER A 345 -29.62 -24.71 -39.93
N GLN A 346 -30.74 -24.25 -40.49
CA GLN A 346 -31.44 -24.72 -41.71
C GLN A 346 -32.12 -26.10 -41.62
#